data_AF-G5A4K3-F1
#
_entry.id   AF-G5A4K3-F1
#
_cell.length_a   1.000
_cell.length_b   1.000
_cell.length_c   1.000
_cell.angle_alpha   90.00
_cell.angle_beta   90.00
_cell.angle_gamma   90.00
#
_symmetry.space_group_name_H-M   'P 1'
#
loop_
_entity.id
_entity.type
_entity.pdbx_description
1 polymer ?
#
loop_
_entity_poly.entity_id
_entity_poly.type
_entity_poly.pdbx_seq_one_letter_code
_entity_poly.pdbx_strand_id
1 'polypeptide(L)' 'MDSRGEMKALDAQIERLRRAENLTETEIYELCQKAKEILSGESNVQPVRRHPRAVLPPVGALPDRRRTN' A
#
# COMPACT_ATOMS: atom_id res chain seq x y z
N MET A 1 -7.98 11.33 18.12
CA MET A 1 -8.03 11.71 16.69
C MET A 1 -8.30 10.44 15.89
N ASP A 2 -9.31 10.45 15.02
CA ASP A 2 -9.89 9.24 14.40
C ASP A 2 -9.10 8.80 13.15
N SER A 3 -8.06 7.99 13.36
CA SER A 3 -7.12 7.56 12.30
C SER A 3 -7.79 6.84 11.12
N ARG A 4 -8.99 6.27 11.31
CA ARG A 4 -9.76 5.64 10.23
C ARG A 4 -10.35 6.65 9.25
N GLY A 5 -10.71 7.85 9.72
CA GLY A 5 -11.19 8.92 8.85
C GLY A 5 -10.06 9.46 7.96
N GLU A 6 -8.89 9.64 8.55
CA GLU A 6 -7.69 10.10 7.83
C GLU A 6 -7.22 9.09 6.77
N MET A 7 -7.28 7.79 7.06
CA MET A 7 -6.89 6.75 6.10
C MET A 7 -7.83 6.72 4.88
N LYS A 8 -9.14 6.91 5.08
CA LYS A 8 -10.10 7.03 3.97
C LYS A 8 -9.87 8.26 3.11
N ALA A 9 -9.48 9.38 3.73
CA ALA A 9 -9.14 10.60 2.99
C ALA A 9 -7.87 10.41 2.14
N LEU A 10 -6.85 9.75 2.69
CA LEU A 10 -5.65 9.37 1.95
C LEU A 10 -5.96 8.43 0.78
N ASP A 11 -6.80 7.41 0.98
CA ASP A 11 -7.25 6.52 -0.10
C ASP A 11 -7.94 7.31 -1.23
N ALA A 12 -8.80 8.28 -0.88
CA ALA A 12 -9.46 9.14 -1.86
C ALA A 12 -8.46 10.04 -2.62
N GLN A 13 -7.45 10.59 -1.94
CA GLN A 13 -6.38 11.38 -2.57
C GLN A 13 -5.54 10.52 -3.52
N ILE A 14 -5.21 9.28 -3.15
CA ILE A 14 -4.51 8.32 -4.01
C ILE A 14 -5.31 8.05 -5.29
N GLU A 15 -6.62 7.84 -5.17
CA GLU A 15 -7.49 7.59 -6.32
C GLU A 15 -7.61 8.79 -7.27
N ARG A 16 -7.48 10.02 -6.77
CA ARG A 16 -7.43 11.24 -7.61
C ARG A 16 -6.09 11.37 -8.31
N LEU A 17 -4.99 11.20 -7.58
CA LEU A 17 -3.64 11.22 -8.16
C LEU A 17 -3.43 10.13 -9.22
N ARG A 18 -4.03 8.94 -9.04
CA ARG A 18 -4.05 7.86 -10.05
C ARG A 18 -4.73 8.27 -11.37
N ARG A 19 -5.70 9.18 -11.30
CA ARG A 19 -6.39 9.77 -12.46
C ARG A 19 -5.66 10.97 -13.05
N ALA A 20 -4.47 11.30 -12.53
CA ALA A 20 -3.73 12.52 -12.83
C ALA A 20 -4.49 13.82 -12.49
N GLU A 21 -5.39 13.76 -11.50
CA GLU A 21 -6.02 14.95 -10.92
C GLU A 21 -5.13 15.58 -9.86
N ASN A 22 -5.13 16.90 -9.78
CA ASN A 22 -4.33 17.66 -8.82
C ASN A 22 -5.01 17.68 -7.44
N LEU A 23 -4.19 17.67 -6.38
CA LEU A 23 -4.64 17.98 -5.02
C LEU A 23 -4.57 19.49 -4.76
N THR A 24 -5.34 19.97 -3.80
CA THR A 24 -5.28 21.37 -3.38
C THR A 24 -3.99 21.67 -2.63
N GLU A 25 -3.58 22.94 -2.58
CA GLU A 25 -2.34 23.36 -1.91
C GLU A 25 -2.34 22.97 -0.41
N THR A 26 -3.49 23.09 0.27
CA THR A 26 -3.66 22.67 1.66
C THR A 26 -3.47 21.16 1.82
N GLU A 27 -4.09 20.35 0.96
CA GLU A 27 -3.94 18.88 1.00
C GLU A 27 -2.49 18.46 0.75
N ILE A 28 -1.81 19.12 -0.19
CA ILE A 28 -0.40 18.87 -0.48
C ILE A 28 0.46 19.23 0.73
N TYR A 29 0.22 20.38 1.35
CA TYR A 29 0.96 20.83 2.53
C TYR A 29 0.82 19.84 3.69
N GLU A 30 -0.41 19.43 4.00
CA GLU A 30 -0.68 18.45 5.06
C GLU A 30 -0.07 17.08 4.76
N LEU A 31 -0.16 16.62 3.51
CA LEU A 31 0.43 15.36 3.06
C LEU A 31 1.97 15.38 3.21
N CYS A 32 2.61 16.46 2.75
CA CYS A 32 4.05 16.64 2.85
C CYS A 32 4.53 16.76 4.31
N GLN A 33 3.75 17.43 5.18
CA GLN A 33 4.10 17.54 6.59
C GLN A 33 4.08 16.16 7.28
N LYS A 34 3.03 15.37 7.06
CA LYS A 34 2.95 13.99 7.58
C LYS A 34 4.05 13.11 6.98
N ALA A 35 4.35 13.25 5.68
CA ALA A 35 5.45 12.52 5.04
C ALA A 35 6.81 12.87 5.67
N LYS A 36 7.06 14.15 5.95
CA LYS A 36 8.29 14.61 6.58
C LYS A 36 8.47 14.02 7.98
N GLU A 37 7.40 13.96 8.78
CA GLU A 37 7.45 13.32 10.11
C GLU A 37 7.86 11.86 10.03
N ILE A 38 7.32 11.10 9.07
CA ILE A 38 7.65 9.69 8.84
C ILE A 38 9.10 9.56 8.38
N LEU A 39 9.48 10.28 7.31
CA LEU A 39 10.81 10.20 6.70
C LEU A 39 11.92 10.70 7.62
N SER A 40 11.64 11.64 8.53
CA SER A 40 12.63 12.13 9.50
C SER A 40 13.04 11.06 10.52
N GLY A 41 12.23 10.02 10.72
CA GLY A 41 12.55 8.87 11.55
C GLY A 41 13.35 7.78 10.82
N GLU A 42 13.53 7.90 9.51
CA GLU A 42 14.22 6.90 8.69
C GLU A 42 15.74 7.14 8.67
N SER A 43 16.50 6.04 8.66
CA SER A 43 17.95 6.13 8.47
C SER A 43 18.27 6.42 7.00
N ASN A 44 19.37 7.13 6.75
CA ASN A 44 19.91 7.34 5.40
C ASN A 44 20.15 6.01 4.64
N VAL A 45 20.25 4.89 5.38
CA VAL A 45 20.19 3.54 4.84
C VAL A 45 19.12 2.74 5.61
N GLN A 46 17.87 2.77 5.13
CA GLN A 46 16.77 2.03 5.73
C GLN A 46 16.69 0.60 5.13
N PRO A 47 16.90 -0.47 5.93
CA PRO A 47 16.81 -1.84 5.42
C PRO A 47 15.34 -2.23 5.16
N VAL A 48 14.98 -2.40 3.89
CA VAL A 48 13.65 -2.84 3.48
C VAL A 48 13.58 -4.38 3.50
N ARG A 49 12.71 -4.94 4.34
CA ARG A 49 12.48 -6.40 4.36
C ARG A 49 11.68 -6.79 3.12
N ARG A 50 12.15 -7.80 2.39
CA ARG A 50 11.34 -8.42 1.34
C ARG A 50 10.10 -9.04 1.99
N HIS A 51 8.93 -8.75 1.44
CA HIS A 51 7.72 -9.45 1.85
C HIS A 51 7.95 -10.95 1.59
N PRO A 52 7.73 -11.85 2.56
CA PRO A 52 7.80 -13.28 2.28
C PRO A 52 6.84 -13.56 1.13
N ARG A 53 7.40 -14.00 0.00
CA ARG A 53 6.63 -14.44 -1.16
C ARG A 53 5.67 -15.51 -0.64
N ALA A 54 4.37 -15.24 -0.65
CA ALA A 54 3.38 -16.29 -0.46
C ALA A 54 3.79 -17.40 -1.43
N VAL A 55 4.10 -18.58 -0.90
CA VAL A 55 4.48 -19.74 -1.71
C VAL A 55 3.25 -20.08 -2.52
N LEU A 56 3.14 -19.50 -3.72
CA LEU A 56 2.14 -19.91 -4.68
C LEU A 56 2.42 -21.39 -4.96
N PRO A 57 1.40 -22.27 -4.89
CA PRO A 57 1.59 -23.65 -5.30
C PRO A 57 2.10 -23.65 -6.76
N PRO A 58 2.98 -24.60 -7.12
CA PRO A 58 3.42 -24.73 -8.51
C PRO A 58 2.18 -24.85 -9.40
N VAL A 59 2.16 -24.07 -10.49
CA VAL A 59 1.13 -24.07 -11.53
C VAL A 59 1.13 -25.48 -12.15
N GLY A 60 0.29 -26.38 -11.64
CA GLY A 60 0.29 -27.78 -12.06
C GLY A 60 -0.32 -28.79 -11.09
N ALA A 61 -0.52 -28.45 -9.82
CA ALA A 61 -1.23 -29.33 -8.89
C ALA A 61 -2.77 -29.19 -9.05
N LEU A 62 -3.31 -29.63 -10.19
CA LEU A 62 -4.73 -30.00 -10.25
C LEU A 62 -4.91 -31.30 -9.44
N PRO A 63 -5.90 -31.41 -8.55
CA PRO A 63 -6.20 -32.69 -7.91
C PRO A 63 -6.71 -33.67 -8.98
N ASP A 64 -6.04 -34.82 -9.06
CA ASP A 64 -6.37 -35.92 -9.96
C ASP A 64 -7.83 -36.34 -9.72
N ARG A 65 -8.74 -35.97 -10.63
CA ARG A 65 -10.15 -36.41 -10.60
C ARG A 65 -10.28 -37.86 -11.05
N ARG A 66 -9.49 -38.77 -10.47
CA ARG A 66 -9.57 -40.21 -10.72
C ARG A 66 -9.80 -40.96 -9.42
N ARG A 67 -11.09 -41.14 -9.10
CA ARG A 67 -11.76 -42.42 -8.74
C ARG A 67 -12.91 -42.16 -7.78
N THR A 68 -14.11 -42.14 -8.33
CA THR A 68 -15.29 -42.71 -7.68
C THR A 68 -16.03 -43.50 -8.76
N ASN A 69 -15.83 -44.81 -8.76
CA ASN A 69 -16.83 -45.78 -9.19
C ASN A 69 -16.84 -46.86 -8.11
#